data_AF-A0A3A3G254-F1
#
_entry.id   AF-A0A3A3G254-F1
#
_cell.length_a   1.000
_cell.length_b   1.000
_cell.length_c   1.000
_cell.angle_alpha   90.00
_cell.angle_beta   90.00
_cell.angle_gamma   90.00
#
_symmetry.space_group_name_H-M   'P 1'
#
loop_
_entity.id
_entity.type
_entity.pdbx_description
1 polymer ?
#
loop_
_entity_poly.entity_id
_entity_poly.type
_entity_poly.pdbx_seq_one_letter_code
_entity_poly.pdbx_strand_id
1 'polypeptide(L)'
;MRLTILALLLLLTSFAAPGQSTAAQPPTEDLPLDAYLALLERIAPAARNGAETFLAASRQRCGRQLTVQELRQAVADGAGEPVLMAMMRASAQRDAALLQRLSNSVPCTGRR
;
A
#
# COMPACT_ATOMS: atom_id res chain seq x y z
N MET A 1 -3.27 53.01 -5.24
CA MET A 1 -3.49 52.00 -6.30
C MET A 1 -3.26 50.59 -5.75
N ARG A 2 -4.11 50.17 -4.81
CA ARG A 2 -4.13 48.82 -4.19
C ARG A 2 -5.32 48.01 -4.73
N LEU A 3 -5.78 48.32 -5.93
CA LEU A 3 -7.09 47.90 -6.46
C LEU A 3 -7.03 47.24 -7.86
N THR A 4 -5.84 46.81 -8.32
CA THR A 4 -5.66 46.12 -9.61
C THR A 4 -5.31 44.64 -9.46
N ILE A 5 -5.16 44.13 -8.23
CA ILE A 5 -4.77 42.74 -7.96
C ILE A 5 -5.99 41.80 -7.80
N LEU A 6 -7.20 42.35 -7.62
CA LEU A 6 -8.39 41.56 -7.28
C LEU A 6 -9.23 41.07 -8.48
N ALA A 7 -8.80 41.31 -9.72
CA ALA A 7 -9.58 40.97 -10.92
C ALA A 7 -9.09 39.72 -11.68
N LEU A 8 -7.95 39.13 -11.31
CA LEU A 8 -7.38 37.95 -11.98
C LEU A 8 -7.62 36.63 -11.22
N LEU A 9 -8.36 36.67 -10.11
CA LEU A 9 -8.55 35.54 -9.18
C LEU A 9 -9.91 34.82 -9.32
N LEU A 10 -10.72 35.14 -10.33
CA LEU A 10 -12.10 34.63 -10.47
C LEU A 10 -12.39 33.77 -11.72
N LEU A 11 -11.37 33.34 -12.47
CA LEU A 11 -11.57 32.59 -13.73
C LEU A 11 -11.05 31.14 -13.75
N LEU A 12 -10.71 30.57 -12.60
CA LEU A 12 -10.24 29.17 -12.51
C LEU A 12 -11.21 28.23 -11.78
N THR A 13 -12.44 28.67 -11.49
CA THR A 13 -13.47 27.80 -10.93
C THR A 13 -14.21 27.07 -12.05
N SER A 14 -14.14 25.74 -11.98
CA SER A 14 -15.10 24.77 -12.53
C SER A 14 -14.69 24.11 -13.85
N PHE A 15 -13.83 23.09 -13.74
CA PHE A 15 -13.97 21.90 -14.59
C PHE A 15 -13.88 20.64 -13.71
N ALA A 16 -14.93 20.39 -12.94
CA ALA A 16 -15.16 19.09 -12.33
C ALA A 16 -15.82 18.20 -13.40
N ALA A 17 -15.01 17.55 -14.22
CA ALA A 17 -15.50 16.43 -15.02
C ALA A 17 -15.81 15.27 -14.06
N PRO A 18 -16.99 14.62 -14.12
CA PRO A 18 -17.15 13.31 -13.53
C PRO A 18 -16.36 12.35 -14.42
N GLY A 19 -15.05 12.26 -14.14
CA GLY A 19 -14.23 11.15 -14.59
C GLY A 19 -14.79 9.90 -13.94
N GLN A 20 -15.69 9.25 -14.67
CA GLN A 20 -16.21 7.92 -14.41
C GLN A 20 -14.98 7.04 -14.15
N SER A 21 -14.71 6.77 -12.87
CA SER A 21 -13.83 5.68 -12.48
C SER A 21 -14.48 4.42 -13.04
N THR A 22 -14.12 4.05 -14.26
CA THR A 22 -13.91 2.64 -14.54
C THR A 22 -12.80 2.25 -13.57
N ALA A 23 -13.19 1.87 -12.35
CA ALA A 23 -12.43 0.90 -11.62
C ALA A 23 -12.37 -0.27 -12.59
N ALA A 24 -11.32 -0.31 -13.40
CA ALA A 24 -10.92 -1.52 -14.07
C ALA A 24 -10.66 -2.46 -12.90
N GLN A 25 -11.68 -3.22 -12.51
CA GLN A 25 -11.54 -4.30 -11.56
C GLN A 25 -10.52 -5.20 -12.25
N PRO A 26 -9.26 -5.24 -11.77
CA PRO A 26 -8.28 -6.04 -12.44
C PRO A 26 -8.75 -7.48 -12.30
N PRO A 27 -8.96 -8.24 -13.38
CA PRO A 27 -9.28 -9.65 -13.29
C PRO A 27 -8.06 -10.35 -12.69
N THR A 28 -8.04 -10.48 -11.36
CA THR A 28 -6.91 -11.03 -10.60
C THR A 28 -7.40 -11.70 -9.32
N GLU A 29 -8.56 -12.36 -9.36
CA GLU A 29 -8.96 -13.26 -8.26
C GLU A 29 -8.11 -14.54 -8.25
N ASP A 30 -7.43 -14.89 -9.36
CA ASP A 30 -6.68 -16.15 -9.49
C ASP A 30 -5.15 -16.03 -9.43
N LEU A 31 -4.58 -14.87 -9.08
CA LEU A 31 -3.11 -14.77 -9.00
C LEU A 31 -2.64 -15.44 -7.70
N PRO A 32 -1.82 -16.50 -7.76
CA PRO A 32 -1.32 -17.13 -6.54
C PRO A 32 -0.34 -16.18 -5.82
N LEU A 33 -0.19 -16.37 -4.51
CA LEU A 33 0.57 -15.45 -3.66
C LEU A 33 2.03 -15.30 -4.12
N ASP A 34 2.67 -16.39 -4.52
CA ASP A 34 4.03 -16.41 -5.04
C ASP A 34 4.18 -15.58 -6.32
N ALA A 35 3.20 -15.65 -7.24
CA ALA A 35 3.22 -14.85 -8.44
C ALA A 35 3.06 -13.36 -8.13
N TYR A 36 2.25 -13.00 -7.13
CA TYR A 36 2.16 -11.61 -6.67
C TYR A 36 3.47 -11.12 -6.03
N LEU A 37 4.12 -11.94 -5.21
CA LEU A 37 5.44 -11.61 -4.64
C LEU A 37 6.51 -11.47 -5.73
N ALA A 38 6.46 -12.29 -6.78
CA ALA A 38 7.34 -12.15 -7.94
C ALA A 38 7.12 -10.84 -8.70
N LEU A 39 5.87 -10.35 -8.78
CA LEU A 39 5.61 -9.01 -9.32
C LEU A 39 6.20 -7.91 -8.44
N LEU A 40 6.07 -8.02 -7.11
CA LEU A 40 6.70 -7.06 -6.19
C LEU A 40 8.22 -7.04 -6.35
N GLU A 41 8.86 -8.18 -6.54
CA GLU A 41 10.31 -8.25 -6.77
C GLU A 41 10.75 -7.53 -8.04
N ARG A 42 9.98 -7.67 -9.13
CA ARG A 42 10.24 -6.96 -10.39
C ARG A 42 10.14 -5.45 -10.23
N ILE A 43 9.26 -4.97 -9.35
CA ILE A 43 9.14 -3.53 -9.03
C ILE A 43 10.29 -3.09 -8.13
N ALA A 44 10.51 -3.81 -7.03
CA ALA A 44 11.61 -3.62 -6.12
C ALA A 44 11.84 -4.88 -5.28
N PRO A 45 13.05 -5.46 -5.25
CA PRO A 45 13.35 -6.62 -4.38
C PRO A 45 13.03 -6.36 -2.90
N ALA A 46 13.21 -5.12 -2.44
CA ALA A 46 12.86 -4.71 -1.08
C ALA A 46 11.34 -4.75 -0.80
N ALA A 47 10.49 -4.53 -1.79
CA ALA A 47 9.04 -4.62 -1.64
C ALA A 47 8.62 -6.08 -1.39
N ARG A 48 9.18 -7.03 -2.14
CA ARG A 48 8.98 -8.47 -1.90
C ARG A 48 9.44 -8.86 -0.49
N ASN A 49 10.67 -8.50 -0.11
CA ASN A 49 11.21 -8.85 1.21
C ASN A 49 10.38 -8.29 2.37
N GLY A 50 9.93 -7.03 2.25
CA GLY A 50 9.05 -6.40 3.23
C GLY A 50 7.69 -7.09 3.32
N ALA A 51 7.09 -7.46 2.17
CA ALA A 51 5.83 -8.19 2.13
C ALA A 51 5.94 -9.61 2.72
N GLU A 52 7.01 -10.35 2.42
CA GLU A 52 7.25 -11.67 3.01
C GLU A 52 7.40 -11.59 4.53
N THR A 53 8.12 -10.57 5.02
CA THR A 53 8.27 -10.31 6.46
C THR A 53 6.92 -9.99 7.11
N PHE A 54 6.11 -9.15 6.47
CA PHE A 54 4.76 -8.82 6.94
C PHE A 54 3.85 -10.04 6.99
N LEU A 55 3.86 -10.90 5.96
CA LEU A 55 3.08 -12.14 5.91
C LEU A 55 3.49 -13.11 7.03
N ALA A 56 4.80 -13.25 7.27
CA ALA A 56 5.31 -14.09 8.35
C ALA A 56 4.87 -13.57 9.73
N ALA A 57 5.05 -12.27 9.98
CA ALA A 57 4.66 -11.64 11.22
C ALA A 57 3.14 -11.68 11.45
N SER A 58 2.33 -11.47 10.41
CA SER A 58 0.87 -11.58 10.53
C SER A 58 0.44 -13.00 10.88
N ARG A 59 0.99 -14.03 10.23
CA ARG A 59 0.70 -15.43 10.57
C ARG A 59 1.07 -15.76 12.01
N GLN A 60 2.23 -15.29 12.47
CA GLN A 60 2.67 -15.50 13.85
C GLN A 60 1.76 -14.80 14.88
N ARG A 61 1.33 -13.57 14.59
CA ARG A 61 0.55 -12.77 15.55
C ARG A 61 -0.95 -13.03 15.51
N CYS A 62 -1.49 -13.33 14.35
CA CYS A 62 -2.92 -13.38 14.09
C CYS A 62 -3.44 -14.80 13.85
N GLY A 63 -2.57 -15.80 13.80
CA GLY A 63 -2.95 -17.21 13.69
C GLY A 63 -3.53 -17.62 12.33
N ARG A 64 -3.54 -16.72 11.34
CA ARG A 64 -3.95 -17.00 9.97
C ARG A 64 -2.98 -16.40 8.97
N GLN A 65 -2.88 -17.00 7.80
CA GLN A 65 -2.15 -16.43 6.67
C GLN A 65 -3.05 -15.42 5.94
N LEU A 66 -2.51 -14.27 5.55
CA LEU A 66 -3.23 -13.37 4.64
C LEU A 66 -3.41 -14.03 3.28
N THR A 67 -4.54 -13.77 2.65
CA THR A 67 -4.75 -14.09 1.24
C THR A 67 -3.99 -13.11 0.35
N VAL A 68 -3.78 -13.49 -0.92
CA VAL A 68 -3.21 -12.59 -1.94
C VAL A 68 -4.06 -11.32 -2.12
N GLN A 69 -5.37 -11.42 -1.98
CA GLN A 69 -6.29 -10.28 -2.10
C GLN A 69 -6.09 -9.31 -0.93
N GLU A 70 -5.97 -9.82 0.29
CA GLU A 70 -5.73 -8.99 1.47
C GLU A 70 -4.36 -8.31 1.41
N LEU A 71 -3.31 -9.02 0.95
CA LEU A 71 -2.01 -8.41 0.76
C LEU A 71 -2.06 -7.34 -0.34
N ARG A 72 -2.72 -7.60 -1.47
CA ARG A 72 -2.87 -6.63 -2.55
C ARG A 72 -3.62 -5.38 -2.08
N GLN A 73 -4.68 -5.56 -1.30
CA GLN A 73 -5.39 -4.46 -0.68
C GLN A 73 -4.48 -3.69 0.27
N ALA A 74 -3.72 -4.38 1.14
CA ALA A 74 -2.75 -3.75 2.02
C ALA A 74 -1.65 -2.99 1.26
N VAL A 75 -1.30 -3.37 0.04
CA VAL A 75 -0.36 -2.60 -0.79
C VAL A 75 -1.05 -1.40 -1.46
N ALA A 76 -2.29 -1.56 -1.91
CA ALA A 76 -2.97 -0.58 -2.77
C ALA A 76 -3.91 0.40 -2.05
N ASP A 77 -4.25 0.17 -0.77
CA ASP A 77 -5.21 0.98 -0.01
C ASP A 77 -4.64 2.37 0.33
N GLY A 78 -4.99 3.38 -0.46
CA GLY A 78 -4.51 4.75 -0.27
C GLY A 78 -2.98 4.84 -0.35
N ALA A 79 -2.33 5.04 0.79
CA ALA A 79 -0.87 5.03 0.90
C ALA A 79 -0.26 3.63 1.15
N GLY A 80 -1.11 2.58 1.21
CA GLY A 80 -0.79 1.26 1.69
C GLY A 80 -0.97 1.13 3.21
N GLU A 81 -0.97 -0.11 3.70
CA GLU A 81 -0.98 -0.45 5.12
C GLU A 81 0.33 0.08 5.75
N PRO A 82 0.25 0.96 6.77
CA PRO A 82 1.42 1.67 7.26
C PRO A 82 2.57 0.77 7.74
N VAL A 83 2.28 -0.34 8.41
CA VAL A 83 3.31 -1.27 8.90
C VAL A 83 3.98 -2.00 7.73
N LEU A 84 3.22 -2.46 6.75
CA LEU A 84 3.71 -3.08 5.52
C LEU A 84 4.60 -2.11 4.74
N MET A 85 4.16 -0.87 4.53
CA MET A 85 4.97 0.15 3.85
C MET A 85 6.25 0.46 4.60
N ALA A 86 6.19 0.52 5.94
CA ALA A 86 7.37 0.70 6.77
C ALA A 86 8.32 -0.51 6.67
N MET A 87 7.81 -1.74 6.59
CA MET A 87 8.63 -2.95 6.41
C MET A 87 9.31 -2.99 5.04
N MET A 88 8.62 -2.59 3.97
CA MET A 88 9.24 -2.47 2.64
C MET A 88 10.39 -1.45 2.67
N ARG A 89 10.19 -0.30 3.32
CA ARG A 89 11.25 0.71 3.49
C ARG A 89 12.42 0.19 4.35
N ALA A 90 12.13 -0.45 5.49
CA ALA A 90 13.16 -1.03 6.35
C ALA A 90 13.96 -2.12 5.61
N SER A 91 13.29 -2.91 4.77
CA SER A 91 13.94 -3.90 3.89
C SER A 91 14.87 -3.25 2.88
N ALA A 92 14.46 -2.14 2.27
CA ALA A 92 15.31 -1.37 1.36
C ALA A 92 16.56 -0.82 2.06
N GLN A 93 16.43 -0.42 3.32
CA GLN A 93 17.52 0.10 4.15
C GLN A 93 18.35 -1.00 4.82
N ARG A 94 17.92 -2.27 4.71
CA ARG A 94 18.50 -3.42 5.43
C ARG A 94 18.50 -3.21 6.96
N ASP A 95 17.50 -2.52 7.47
CA ASP A 95 17.34 -2.25 8.90
C ASP A 95 16.60 -3.42 9.59
N ALA A 96 17.38 -4.43 9.99
CA ALA A 96 16.85 -5.61 10.66
C ALA A 96 16.23 -5.29 12.04
N ALA A 97 16.74 -4.28 12.74
CA ALA A 97 16.23 -3.89 14.05
C ALA A 97 14.84 -3.26 13.92
N LEU A 98 14.64 -2.40 12.92
CA LEU A 98 13.33 -1.83 12.61
C LEU A 98 12.36 -2.90 12.10
N LEU A 99 12.80 -3.82 11.23
CA LEU A 99 11.96 -4.95 10.79
C LEU A 99 11.44 -5.76 11.99
N GLN A 100 12.32 -6.09 12.94
CA GLN A 100 11.92 -6.84 14.12
C GLN A 100 10.91 -6.08 14.99
N ARG A 101 11.06 -4.76 15.14
CA ARG A 101 10.10 -3.92 15.85
C ARG A 101 8.75 -3.88 15.13
N LEU A 102 8.76 -3.70 13.81
CA LEU A 102 7.55 -3.64 12.98
C LEU A 102 6.80 -4.98 13.00
N SER A 103 7.50 -6.11 13.03
CA SER A 103 6.88 -7.45 13.13
C SER A 103 5.98 -7.56 14.35
N ASN A 104 6.34 -6.92 15.47
CA ASN A 104 5.52 -6.87 16.69
C ASN A 104 4.35 -5.88 16.61
N SER A 105 4.25 -5.10 15.54
CA SER A 105 3.23 -4.07 15.33
C SER A 105 2.23 -4.39 14.22
N VAL A 106 2.44 -5.47 13.45
CA VAL A 106 1.53 -5.93 12.37
C VAL A 106 0.05 -6.09 12.81
N PRO A 107 -0.90 -5.36 12.22
CA PRO A 107 -2.30 -5.45 12.64
C PRO A 107 -2.94 -6.80 12.27
N CYS A 108 -3.83 -7.30 13.13
CA CYS A 108 -4.70 -8.43 12.80
C CYS A 108 -5.98 -7.91 12.17
N THR A 109 -5.97 -7.79 10.84
CA THR A 109 -7.17 -7.47 10.06
C THR A 109 -8.11 -8.67 10.06
N GLY A 110 -9.41 -8.44 10.33
CA GLY A 110 -10.40 -9.51 10.60
C GLY A 110 -11.23 -9.30 11.89
N ARG A 111 -10.99 -8.21 12.63
CA ARG A 111 -11.89 -7.72 13.68
C ARG A 111 -12.42 -6.32 13.29
N ARG A 112 -13.34 -6.29 12.34
CA ARG A 112 -14.36 -5.24 12.22
C ARG A 112 -15.70 -5.93 12.06
#